data_AF-A0A539E1H4-F1
#
_entry.id   AF-A0A539E1H4-F1
#
_cell.length_a   1.000
_cell.length_b   1.000
_cell.length_c   1.000
_cell.angle_alpha   90.00
_cell.angle_beta   90.00
_cell.angle_gamma   90.00
#
_symmetry.space_group_name_H-M   'P 1'
#
loop_
_entity.id
_entity.type
_entity.pdbx_description
1 polymer ?
#
loop_
_entity_poly.entity_id
_entity_poly.type
_entity_poly.pdbx_seq_one_letter_code
_entity_poly.pdbx_strand_id
1 'polypeptide(L)'
;MAIYPQEKHVPVIDLIAPPALQAPVLKLLKSPILSDERKSLDALTAEESPRRRMAVLSESFRNYETREMAQLLRAGGRMALEHEAAGLRLLFTFLEVKRPGVEVLRQLNSLGSLERVSSRILLGTWNEGDSAHGEARNPISEMFGEAARSGVIEVGVKGMPGHPEILRASNRKLKLWFRGIARTLERGEPIRDADMHFLTQLCMLEINLMERRVSHLASRVDPYDGRSISRLMPVLSFYDQDIEHLKNVVARLSTYKPFYDRLLTMEHVLSTSEMDKLQKLMHKEVFGHAIARIIAAVRDNPILDRELAFLTSAVYQVALLRHEAMPKEPTPDLLSILFGILDTVRDEPRLHVIIEPELAKTLYPVVQDWGFVHLLPDIFVLTYREEWAGNFVLPDGTPSLPARAGARPEAPTTVRQLIQRQLGNDAFLVGILENSRITGMPGIVPMIAMQTRSVRVLDKILNSRSLLTGPANKEVPRLILTNPTRVPIQSLKSVINVRYISRVDLDRLAKPTSDVRPEVRGEIASYMRLLRST
;
A
#
# COMPACT_ATOMS: atom_id res chain seq x y z
N MET A 1 -51.36 -5.23 -15.25
CA MET A 1 -50.10 -5.01 -16.00
C MET A 1 -48.96 -5.17 -15.03
N ALA A 2 -48.25 -6.30 -15.10
CA ALA A 2 -47.02 -6.50 -14.34
C ALA A 2 -45.94 -5.61 -14.97
N ILE A 3 -45.48 -4.60 -14.23
CA ILE A 3 -44.34 -3.78 -14.61
C ILE A 3 -43.12 -4.69 -14.41
N TYR A 4 -42.64 -5.31 -15.49
CA TYR A 4 -41.32 -5.92 -15.49
C TYR A 4 -40.34 -4.79 -15.19
N PRO A 5 -39.56 -4.84 -14.10
CA PRO A 5 -38.49 -3.87 -13.91
C PRO A 5 -37.58 -4.00 -15.12
N GLN A 6 -37.36 -2.89 -15.82
CA GLN A 6 -36.38 -2.84 -16.92
C GLN A 6 -35.11 -3.51 -16.43
N GLU A 7 -34.71 -4.59 -17.08
CA GLU A 7 -33.46 -5.29 -16.82
C GLU A 7 -32.35 -4.25 -16.94
N LYS A 8 -31.87 -3.75 -15.79
CA LYS A 8 -30.65 -2.97 -15.75
C LYS A 8 -29.59 -3.92 -16.31
N HIS A 9 -29.09 -3.62 -17.50
CA HIS A 9 -27.94 -4.31 -18.08
C HIS A 9 -26.86 -4.39 -17.00
N VAL A 10 -26.66 -5.60 -16.46
CA VAL A 10 -25.58 -5.85 -15.52
C VAL A 10 -24.31 -5.77 -16.36
N PRO A 11 -23.42 -4.80 -16.10
CA PRO A 11 -22.20 -4.69 -16.88
C PRO A 11 -21.35 -5.94 -16.61
N VAL A 12 -20.80 -6.51 -17.67
CA VAL A 12 -20.15 -7.83 -17.69
C VAL A 12 -18.88 -7.78 -18.54
N ILE A 13 -17.83 -8.46 -18.08
CA ILE A 13 -16.70 -8.82 -18.93
C ILE A 13 -17.04 -10.10 -19.65
N ASP A 14 -17.30 -9.99 -20.94
CA ASP A 14 -17.58 -11.13 -21.81
C ASP A 14 -16.26 -11.68 -22.38
N LEU A 15 -15.86 -12.88 -21.91
CA LEU A 15 -14.68 -13.57 -22.42
C LEU A 15 -14.98 -14.45 -23.65
N ILE A 16 -16.25 -14.58 -24.03
CA ILE A 16 -16.71 -15.27 -25.25
C ILE A 16 -16.63 -14.31 -26.44
N ALA A 17 -16.93 -13.03 -26.20
CA ALA A 17 -16.86 -11.99 -27.23
C ALA A 17 -15.41 -11.68 -27.68
N PRO A 18 -15.24 -11.17 -28.92
CA PRO A 18 -13.95 -10.64 -29.36
C PRO A 18 -13.43 -9.54 -28.41
N PRO A 19 -12.11 -9.48 -28.11
CA PRO A 19 -11.57 -8.51 -27.16
C PRO A 19 -11.83 -7.06 -27.57
N ALA A 20 -12.34 -6.24 -26.65
CA ALA A 20 -12.80 -4.87 -26.94
C ALA A 20 -11.72 -3.95 -27.54
N LEU A 21 -10.43 -4.21 -27.27
CA LEU A 21 -9.30 -3.45 -27.82
C LEU A 21 -8.47 -4.25 -28.84
N GLN A 22 -8.98 -5.36 -29.38
CA GLN A 22 -8.21 -6.26 -30.26
C GLN A 22 -7.53 -5.51 -31.42
N ALA A 23 -8.27 -4.72 -32.20
CA ALA A 23 -7.70 -4.01 -33.36
C ALA A 23 -6.66 -2.93 -32.96
N PRO A 24 -6.91 -2.04 -31.97
CA PRO A 24 -5.89 -1.15 -31.42
C PRO A 24 -4.64 -1.87 -30.87
N VAL A 25 -4.81 -3.00 -30.18
CA VAL A 25 -3.73 -3.79 -29.59
C VAL A 25 -2.84 -4.41 -30.67
N LEU A 26 -3.44 -4.97 -31.73
CA LEU A 26 -2.69 -5.49 -32.88
C LEU A 26 -1.86 -4.41 -33.59
N LYS A 27 -2.29 -3.15 -33.55
CA LYS A 27 -1.48 -2.02 -34.04
C LYS A 27 -0.34 -1.71 -33.07
N LEU A 28 -0.63 -1.63 -31.76
CA LEU A 28 0.36 -1.33 -30.73
C LEU A 28 1.50 -2.36 -30.71
N LEU A 29 1.21 -3.65 -30.86
CA LEU A 29 2.22 -4.72 -30.94
C LEU A 29 3.19 -4.56 -32.13
N LYS A 30 2.77 -3.87 -33.19
CA LYS A 30 3.61 -3.56 -34.36
C LYS A 30 4.46 -2.30 -34.17
N SER A 31 4.21 -1.49 -33.13
CA SER A 31 4.96 -0.27 -32.86
C SER A 31 6.37 -0.62 -32.37
N PRO A 32 7.46 -0.08 -32.92
CA PRO A 32 8.81 -0.34 -32.41
C PRO A 32 9.00 0.28 -31.02
N ILE A 33 9.75 -0.41 -30.15
CA ILE A 33 10.27 0.15 -28.90
C ILE A 33 11.74 0.50 -29.17
N LEU A 34 12.07 1.78 -29.07
CA LEU A 34 13.45 2.23 -29.25
C LEU A 34 14.30 1.83 -28.04
N SER A 35 15.59 1.59 -28.26
CA SER A 35 16.53 1.19 -27.17
C SER A 35 16.54 2.20 -26.02
N ASP A 36 16.48 3.49 -26.34
CA ASP A 36 16.49 4.56 -25.34
C ASP A 36 15.15 4.68 -24.61
N GLU A 37 14.02 4.40 -25.25
CA GLU A 37 12.70 4.30 -24.60
C GLU A 37 12.71 3.16 -23.57
N ARG A 38 13.24 1.99 -23.95
CA ARG A 38 13.33 0.83 -23.04
C ARG A 38 14.20 1.13 -21.82
N LYS A 39 15.40 1.67 -22.03
CA LYS A 39 16.30 2.07 -20.94
C LYS A 39 15.66 3.09 -20.00
N SER A 40 14.93 4.06 -20.58
CA SER A 40 14.21 5.07 -19.80
C SER A 40 13.11 4.43 -18.95
N LEU A 41 12.33 3.50 -19.52
CA LEU A 41 11.30 2.77 -18.79
C LEU A 41 11.87 1.90 -17.67
N ASP A 42 12.95 1.16 -17.93
CA ASP A 42 13.63 0.36 -16.91
C ASP A 42 14.14 1.25 -15.76
N ALA A 43 14.71 2.42 -16.07
CA ALA A 43 15.16 3.37 -15.05
C ALA A 43 14.00 3.96 -14.23
N LEU A 44 12.91 4.38 -14.90
CA LEU A 44 11.73 4.95 -14.25
C LEU A 44 10.98 3.95 -13.36
N THR A 45 11.06 2.65 -13.70
CA THR A 45 10.31 1.59 -13.03
C THR A 45 11.19 0.61 -12.23
N ALA A 46 12.48 0.95 -12.06
CA ALA A 46 13.43 0.18 -11.27
C ALA A 46 13.01 0.07 -9.79
N GLU A 47 12.31 1.08 -9.28
CA GLU A 47 11.81 1.08 -7.92
C GLU A 47 10.61 0.13 -7.78
N GLU A 48 10.78 -0.88 -6.93
CA GLU A 48 9.76 -1.91 -6.69
C GLU A 48 8.61 -1.35 -5.84
N SER A 49 8.88 -0.41 -4.92
CA SER A 49 7.82 0.20 -4.12
C SER A 49 6.89 1.06 -4.99
N PRO A 50 5.58 0.74 -5.07
CA PRO A 50 4.62 1.52 -5.88
C PRO A 50 4.67 3.02 -5.58
N ARG A 51 4.77 3.37 -4.29
CA ARG A 51 4.78 4.76 -3.80
C ARG A 51 5.99 5.55 -4.28
N ARG A 52 7.18 4.95 -4.11
CA ARG A 52 8.42 5.62 -4.52
C ARG A 52 8.50 5.69 -6.03
N ARG A 53 8.06 4.65 -6.72
CA ARG A 53 7.93 4.66 -8.18
C ARG A 53 6.98 5.76 -8.65
N MET A 54 5.83 5.94 -7.99
CA MET A 54 4.92 7.06 -8.25
C MET A 54 5.61 8.41 -8.06
N ALA A 55 6.40 8.60 -7.00
CA ALA A 55 7.16 9.84 -6.80
C ALA A 55 8.19 10.10 -7.90
N VAL A 56 8.97 9.08 -8.28
CA VAL A 56 9.95 9.15 -9.38
C VAL A 56 9.25 9.47 -10.69
N LEU A 57 8.17 8.74 -11.00
CA LEU A 57 7.39 8.94 -12.22
C LEU A 57 6.80 10.35 -12.26
N SER A 58 6.27 10.83 -11.14
CA SER A 58 5.71 12.18 -11.01
C SER A 58 6.76 13.27 -11.27
N GLU A 59 7.95 13.10 -10.70
CA GLU A 59 9.06 14.04 -10.89
C GLU A 59 9.54 14.04 -12.34
N SER A 60 9.68 12.86 -12.96
CA SER A 60 10.08 12.76 -14.36
C SER A 60 9.02 13.32 -15.32
N PHE A 61 7.74 13.00 -15.11
CA PHE A 61 6.66 13.46 -16.00
C PHE A 61 6.45 14.97 -15.96
N ARG A 62 6.78 15.65 -14.85
CA ARG A 62 6.81 17.12 -14.78
C ARG A 62 7.85 17.75 -15.70
N ASN A 63 8.91 17.01 -16.00
CA ASN A 63 10.02 17.48 -16.82
C ASN A 63 9.91 17.03 -18.28
N TYR A 64 8.97 16.14 -18.61
CA TYR A 64 8.77 15.62 -19.95
C TYR A 64 7.78 16.44 -20.76
N GLU A 65 8.04 16.54 -22.06
CA GLU A 65 7.05 17.06 -22.99
C GLU A 65 5.90 16.05 -23.18
N THR A 66 4.71 16.54 -23.55
CA THR A 66 3.53 15.67 -23.80
C THR A 66 3.80 14.57 -24.81
N ARG A 67 4.68 14.82 -25.79
CA ARG A 67 5.06 13.84 -26.80
C ARG A 67 5.94 12.73 -26.24
N GLU A 68 6.90 13.08 -25.38
CA GLU A 68 7.77 12.11 -24.71
C GLU A 68 6.95 11.23 -23.76
N MET A 69 6.02 11.83 -23.01
CA MET A 69 5.07 11.10 -22.16
C MET A 69 4.24 10.09 -22.98
N ALA A 70 3.69 10.51 -24.12
CA ALA A 70 2.92 9.63 -25.00
C ALA A 70 3.77 8.47 -25.56
N GLN A 71 5.02 8.73 -25.93
CA GLN A 71 5.97 7.71 -26.38
C GLN A 71 6.26 6.68 -25.29
N LEU A 72 6.55 7.14 -24.06
CA LEU A 72 6.81 6.26 -22.92
C LEU A 72 5.57 5.43 -22.56
N LEU A 73 4.37 6.02 -22.54
CA LEU A 73 3.13 5.29 -22.26
C LEU A 73 2.81 4.25 -23.34
N ARG A 74 3.07 4.56 -24.61
CA ARG A 74 2.95 3.59 -25.70
C ARG A 74 3.94 2.43 -25.54
N ALA A 75 5.22 2.74 -25.31
CA ALA A 75 6.25 1.73 -25.12
C ALA A 75 5.94 0.85 -23.89
N GLY A 76 5.53 1.46 -22.77
CA GLY A 76 5.12 0.74 -21.57
C GLY A 76 3.88 -0.11 -21.78
N GLY A 77 2.89 0.38 -22.53
CA GLY A 77 1.71 -0.38 -22.94
C GLY A 77 2.05 -1.60 -23.78
N ARG A 78 3.00 -1.48 -24.73
CA ARG A 78 3.50 -2.61 -25.51
C ARG A 78 4.27 -3.61 -24.64
N MET A 79 5.18 -3.14 -23.79
CA MET A 79 5.93 -3.98 -22.85
C MET A 79 4.98 -4.72 -21.88
N ALA A 80 3.88 -4.09 -21.46
CA ALA A 80 2.86 -4.72 -20.62
C ALA A 80 2.13 -5.87 -21.34
N LEU A 81 1.85 -5.73 -22.65
CA LEU A 81 1.30 -6.81 -23.48
C LEU A 81 2.28 -7.99 -23.64
N GLU A 82 3.58 -7.71 -23.59
CA GLU A 82 4.65 -8.72 -23.59
C GLU A 82 4.92 -9.25 -22.15
N HIS A 83 4.11 -8.87 -21.17
CA HIS A 83 4.22 -9.20 -19.74
C HIS A 83 5.56 -8.79 -19.09
N GLU A 84 6.22 -7.77 -19.64
CA GLU A 84 7.44 -7.23 -19.05
C GLU A 84 7.12 -6.37 -17.81
N ALA A 85 7.89 -6.58 -16.73
CA ALA A 85 7.67 -5.91 -15.45
C ALA A 85 7.68 -4.38 -15.55
N ALA A 86 8.60 -3.81 -16.34
CA ALA A 86 8.69 -2.36 -16.52
C ALA A 86 7.42 -1.77 -17.15
N GLY A 87 6.84 -2.44 -18.15
CA GLY A 87 5.59 -2.01 -18.78
C GLY A 87 4.40 -2.06 -17.82
N LEU A 88 4.27 -3.17 -17.09
CA LEU A 88 3.22 -3.34 -16.06
C LEU A 88 3.34 -2.27 -14.97
N ARG A 89 4.55 -2.06 -14.45
CA ARG A 89 4.83 -1.07 -13.42
C ARG A 89 4.51 0.35 -13.88
N LEU A 90 4.92 0.72 -15.10
CA LEU A 90 4.58 2.05 -15.65
C LEU A 90 3.07 2.22 -15.72
N LEU A 91 2.37 1.27 -16.35
CA LEU A 91 0.94 1.39 -16.60
C LEU A 91 0.13 1.45 -15.31
N PHE A 92 0.35 0.53 -14.37
CA PHE A 92 -0.38 0.51 -13.09
C PHE A 92 -0.03 1.68 -12.18
N THR A 93 1.19 2.20 -12.25
CA THR A 93 1.55 3.42 -11.51
C THR A 93 0.89 4.64 -12.14
N PHE A 94 0.88 4.74 -13.48
CA PHE A 94 0.22 5.86 -14.16
C PHE A 94 -1.29 5.87 -13.92
N LEU A 95 -1.90 4.68 -13.84
CA LEU A 95 -3.33 4.47 -13.55
C LEU A 95 -3.67 4.50 -12.04
N GLU A 96 -2.72 4.83 -11.16
CA GLU A 96 -2.96 4.84 -9.71
C GLU A 96 -4.03 5.87 -9.33
N VAL A 97 -5.14 5.39 -8.78
CA VAL A 97 -6.21 6.22 -8.23
C VAL A 97 -6.08 6.28 -6.70
N LYS A 98 -6.20 7.49 -6.14
CA LYS A 98 -6.25 7.66 -4.68
C LYS A 98 -7.67 7.59 -4.15
N ARG A 99 -7.84 7.03 -2.95
CA ARG A 99 -9.15 7.07 -2.28
C ARG A 99 -9.51 8.52 -1.96
N PRO A 100 -10.76 8.94 -2.24
CA PRO A 100 -11.26 10.23 -1.83
C PRO A 100 -11.31 10.32 -0.30
N GLY A 101 -11.28 11.54 0.20
CA GLY A 101 -11.35 11.78 1.63
C GLY A 101 -12.63 11.25 2.28
N VAL A 102 -13.75 11.24 1.55
CA VAL A 102 -14.99 10.61 1.99
C VAL A 102 -14.81 9.12 2.30
N GLU A 103 -14.14 8.36 1.44
CA GLU A 103 -13.92 6.93 1.65
C GLU A 103 -13.02 6.68 2.87
N VAL A 104 -12.02 7.54 3.07
CA VAL A 104 -11.19 7.53 4.28
C VAL A 104 -12.04 7.76 5.53
N LEU A 105 -12.96 8.74 5.53
CA LEU A 105 -13.87 8.92 6.66
C LEU A 105 -14.79 7.72 6.87
N ARG A 106 -15.29 7.09 5.80
CA ARG A 106 -16.10 5.86 5.90
C ARG A 106 -15.33 4.72 6.56
N GLN A 107 -14.04 4.58 6.27
CA GLN A 107 -13.17 3.58 6.89
C GLN A 107 -12.94 3.87 8.38
N LEU A 108 -12.76 5.14 8.73
CA LEU A 108 -12.60 5.58 10.12
C LEU A 108 -13.93 5.64 10.90
N ASN A 109 -15.08 5.54 10.23
CA ASN A 109 -16.43 5.71 10.77
C ASN A 109 -16.82 4.76 11.91
N SER A 110 -16.06 3.67 12.08
CA SER A 110 -16.28 2.76 13.19
C SER A 110 -15.63 3.24 14.50
N LEU A 111 -14.67 4.17 14.45
CA LEU A 111 -13.73 4.50 15.55
C LEU A 111 -13.32 3.23 16.31
N GLY A 112 -13.07 2.16 15.55
CA GLY A 112 -13.01 0.81 16.09
C GLY A 112 -11.72 0.58 16.88
N SER A 113 -10.64 1.26 16.51
CA SER A 113 -9.37 1.18 17.22
C SER A 113 -9.43 1.98 18.52
N LEU A 114 -10.02 3.17 18.52
CA LEU A 114 -10.30 3.94 19.73
C LEU A 114 -11.13 3.14 20.73
N GLU A 115 -12.25 2.56 20.31
CA GLU A 115 -13.09 1.75 21.19
C GLU A 115 -12.36 0.52 21.73
N ARG A 116 -11.69 -0.25 20.87
CA ARG A 116 -11.00 -1.48 21.27
C ARG A 116 -9.83 -1.19 22.20
N VAL A 117 -9.00 -0.21 21.88
CA VAL A 117 -7.82 0.12 22.69
C VAL A 117 -8.24 0.72 24.02
N SER A 118 -9.16 1.69 24.04
CA SER A 118 -9.67 2.26 25.30
C SER A 118 -10.30 1.20 26.21
N SER A 119 -11.07 0.26 25.65
CA SER A 119 -11.65 -0.85 26.41
C SER A 119 -10.57 -1.77 26.99
N ARG A 120 -9.53 -2.11 26.20
CA ARG A 120 -8.44 -2.98 26.68
C ARG A 120 -7.58 -2.31 27.74
N ILE A 121 -7.33 -0.99 27.64
CA ILE A 121 -6.65 -0.20 28.67
C ILE A 121 -7.47 -0.24 29.96
N LEU A 122 -8.78 0.03 29.87
CA LEU A 122 -9.66 0.02 31.04
C LEU A 122 -9.72 -1.35 31.74
N LEU A 123 -9.70 -2.43 30.96
CA LEU A 123 -9.69 -3.81 31.48
C LEU A 123 -8.31 -4.29 31.93
N GLY A 124 -7.25 -3.48 31.79
CA GLY A 124 -5.88 -3.87 32.13
C GLY A 124 -5.30 -4.98 31.24
N THR A 125 -5.87 -5.22 30.05
CA THR A 125 -5.45 -6.27 29.10
C THR A 125 -4.62 -5.73 27.94
N TRP A 126 -4.36 -4.43 27.94
CA TRP A 126 -3.46 -3.76 27.02
C TRP A 126 -2.08 -3.66 27.67
N ASN A 127 -1.23 -4.66 27.41
CA ASN A 127 0.16 -4.66 27.84
C ASN A 127 0.98 -3.93 26.77
N GLU A 128 1.32 -2.67 27.05
CA GLU A 128 2.33 -1.95 26.28
C GLU A 128 3.66 -2.68 26.52
N GLY A 129 4.24 -3.30 25.49
CA GLY A 129 5.56 -3.95 25.63
C GLY A 129 6.59 -2.94 26.17
N ASP A 130 7.59 -3.43 26.90
CA ASP A 130 8.56 -2.72 27.77
C ASP A 130 9.38 -1.54 27.18
N SER A 131 9.00 -0.90 26.07
CA SER A 131 9.59 0.35 25.63
C SER A 131 8.69 1.55 25.93
N ALA A 132 9.08 2.34 26.93
CA ALA A 132 8.96 3.79 27.09
C ALA A 132 7.66 4.53 26.70
N HIS A 133 6.53 3.85 26.47
CA HIS A 133 5.34 4.48 25.89
C HIS A 133 4.10 4.21 26.75
N GLY A 134 4.00 4.87 27.90
CA GLY A 134 2.71 5.14 28.57
C GLY A 134 1.80 6.08 27.76
N GLU A 135 1.80 5.94 26.43
CA GLU A 135 1.45 6.97 25.46
C GLU A 135 0.10 6.75 24.78
N ALA A 136 -0.57 5.60 24.89
CA ALA A 136 -1.91 5.49 24.28
C ALA A 136 -2.98 6.13 25.18
N ARG A 137 -2.83 6.02 26.50
CA ARG A 137 -3.82 6.50 27.47
C ARG A 137 -3.95 8.02 27.49
N ASN A 138 -2.84 8.75 27.36
CA ASN A 138 -2.85 10.22 27.42
C ASN A 138 -3.57 10.84 26.22
N PRO A 139 -3.24 10.52 24.96
CA PRO A 139 -3.96 11.02 23.78
C PRO A 139 -5.44 10.61 23.78
N ILE A 140 -5.77 9.39 24.22
CA ILE A 140 -7.17 8.97 24.37
C ILE A 140 -7.88 9.84 25.41
N SER A 141 -7.25 10.11 26.55
CA SER A 141 -7.82 10.94 27.61
C SER A 141 -7.98 12.40 27.18
N GLU A 142 -6.97 12.96 26.51
CA GLU A 142 -7.00 14.30 25.93
C GLU A 142 -8.14 14.45 24.93
N MET A 143 -8.31 13.46 24.04
CA MET A 143 -9.42 13.41 23.11
C MET A 143 -10.76 13.43 23.87
N PHE A 144 -10.97 12.56 24.87
CA PHE A 144 -12.23 12.55 25.62
C PHE A 144 -12.49 13.90 26.32
N GLY A 145 -11.42 14.55 26.80
CA GLY A 145 -11.51 15.91 27.33
C GLY A 145 -11.90 16.95 26.27
N GLU A 146 -11.34 16.88 25.06
CA GLU A 146 -11.69 17.76 23.95
C GLU A 146 -13.13 17.53 23.49
N ALA A 147 -13.56 16.28 23.33
CA ALA A 147 -14.93 15.92 23.01
C ALA A 147 -15.94 16.48 24.00
N ALA A 148 -15.61 16.49 25.30
CA ALA A 148 -16.45 17.09 26.32
C ALA A 148 -16.50 18.63 26.21
N ARG A 149 -15.37 19.28 25.90
CA ARG A 149 -15.29 20.73 25.65
C ARG A 149 -16.07 21.15 24.40
N SER A 150 -16.02 20.36 23.34
CA SER A 150 -16.77 20.58 22.10
C SER A 150 -18.25 20.20 22.21
N GLY A 151 -18.72 19.73 23.38
CA GLY A 151 -20.11 19.34 23.61
C GLY A 151 -20.54 18.06 22.88
N VAL A 152 -19.58 17.26 22.42
CA VAL A 152 -19.83 16.00 21.70
C VAL A 152 -20.22 14.87 22.66
N ILE A 153 -19.67 14.89 23.87
CA ILE A 153 -20.02 13.98 24.97
C ILE A 153 -20.44 14.77 26.21
N GLU A 154 -21.05 14.10 27.19
CA GLU A 154 -21.57 14.75 28.41
C GLU A 154 -20.47 15.39 29.27
N VAL A 155 -20.82 16.55 29.84
CA VAL A 155 -19.97 17.37 30.71
C VAL A 155 -19.71 16.62 32.02
N GLY A 156 -18.43 16.46 32.38
CA GLY A 156 -17.97 15.75 33.59
C GLY A 156 -16.83 14.76 33.34
N VAL A 157 -16.61 14.39 32.07
CA VAL A 157 -15.51 13.52 31.64
C VAL A 157 -14.25 14.36 31.43
N LYS A 158 -13.40 14.52 32.47
CA LYS A 158 -12.10 15.23 32.37
C LYS A 158 -10.97 14.40 31.73
N GLY A 159 -11.27 13.21 31.24
CA GLY A 159 -10.31 12.26 30.67
C GLY A 159 -10.97 10.95 30.28
N MET A 160 -10.22 9.89 30.02
CA MET A 160 -10.81 8.59 29.65
C MET A 160 -11.74 8.08 30.78
N PRO A 161 -13.00 7.69 30.49
CA PRO A 161 -13.92 7.18 31.52
C PRO A 161 -13.37 5.94 32.24
N GLY A 162 -13.47 5.95 33.58
CA GLY A 162 -13.02 4.84 34.43
C GLY A 162 -14.03 3.70 34.60
N HIS A 163 -15.25 3.83 34.06
CA HIS A 163 -16.29 2.80 34.13
C HIS A 163 -16.63 2.28 32.72
N PRO A 164 -16.71 0.94 32.49
CA PRO A 164 -16.92 0.38 31.15
C PRO A 164 -18.18 0.87 30.44
N GLU A 165 -19.26 1.07 31.19
CA GLU A 165 -20.54 1.53 30.62
C GLU A 165 -20.46 3.00 30.17
N ILE A 166 -19.81 3.84 30.98
CA ILE A 166 -19.60 5.25 30.65
C ILE A 166 -18.67 5.36 29.42
N LEU A 167 -17.62 4.54 29.36
CA LEU A 167 -16.73 4.48 28.20
C LEU A 167 -17.49 4.09 26.93
N ARG A 168 -18.33 3.05 26.99
CA ARG A 168 -19.17 2.62 25.85
C ARG A 168 -20.16 3.70 25.43
N ALA A 169 -20.81 4.37 26.38
CA ALA A 169 -21.74 5.46 26.11
C ALA A 169 -21.04 6.65 25.42
N SER A 170 -19.87 7.07 25.93
CA SER A 170 -19.08 8.15 25.34
C SER A 170 -18.57 7.79 23.94
N ASN A 171 -18.06 6.57 23.74
CA ASN A 171 -17.67 6.08 22.41
C ASN A 171 -18.85 6.08 21.43
N ARG A 172 -20.05 5.68 21.88
CA ARG A 172 -21.25 5.71 21.04
C ARG A 172 -21.59 7.13 20.60
N LYS A 173 -21.53 8.11 21.51
CA LYS A 173 -21.79 9.53 21.19
C LYS A 173 -20.75 10.09 20.21
N LEU A 174 -19.46 9.82 20.43
CA LEU A 174 -18.39 10.17 19.50
C LEU A 174 -18.61 9.62 18.10
N LYS A 175 -18.98 8.33 17.99
CA LYS A 175 -19.29 7.71 16.69
C LYS A 175 -20.49 8.34 16.02
N LEU A 176 -21.53 8.69 16.77
CA LEU A 176 -22.72 9.37 16.23
C LEU A 176 -22.37 10.77 15.71
N TRP A 177 -21.58 11.53 16.47
CA TRP A 177 -21.08 12.83 16.03
C TRP A 177 -20.20 12.72 14.78
N PHE A 178 -19.24 11.79 14.79
CA PHE A 178 -18.36 11.53 13.65
C PHE A 178 -19.16 11.17 12.40
N ARG A 179 -20.18 10.30 12.52
CA ARG A 179 -21.12 9.97 11.43
C ARG A 179 -21.88 11.19 10.92
N GLY A 180 -22.29 12.07 11.82
CA GLY A 180 -22.95 13.32 11.47
C GLY A 180 -22.06 14.18 10.59
N ILE A 181 -20.84 14.48 11.07
CA ILE A 181 -19.86 15.27 10.33
C ILE A 181 -19.46 14.60 9.01
N ALA A 182 -19.21 13.30 9.01
CA ALA A 182 -18.87 12.56 7.80
C ALA A 182 -20.00 12.63 6.76
N ARG A 183 -21.27 12.58 7.17
CA ARG A 183 -22.43 12.74 6.27
C ARG A 183 -22.59 14.17 5.75
N THR A 184 -22.35 15.17 6.60
CA THR A 184 -22.35 16.59 6.19
C THR A 184 -21.26 16.81 5.15
N LEU A 185 -20.04 16.32 5.42
CA LEU A 185 -18.97 16.30 4.46
C LEU A 185 -19.40 15.52 3.22
N GLU A 186 -19.89 14.28 3.27
CA GLU A 186 -20.38 13.51 2.11
C GLU A 186 -21.34 14.27 1.16
N ARG A 187 -22.10 15.24 1.66
CA ARG A 187 -23.05 16.04 0.88
C ARG A 187 -22.45 17.29 0.23
N GLY A 188 -21.16 17.57 0.44
CA GLY A 188 -20.55 18.83 -0.01
C GLY A 188 -20.85 20.02 0.91
N GLU A 189 -21.47 19.79 2.07
CA GLU A 189 -21.84 20.86 2.98
C GLU A 189 -20.63 21.32 3.80
N PRO A 190 -20.43 22.64 3.98
CA PRO A 190 -19.33 23.15 4.79
C PRO A 190 -19.54 22.80 6.28
N ILE A 191 -18.45 22.48 6.97
CA ILE A 191 -18.44 22.29 8.44
C ILE A 191 -17.67 23.43 9.11
N ARG A 192 -17.96 23.68 10.39
CA ARG A 192 -17.27 24.73 11.16
C ARG A 192 -15.80 24.36 11.34
N ASP A 193 -14.91 25.36 11.33
CA ASP A 193 -13.46 25.14 11.48
C ASP A 193 -13.10 24.38 12.76
N ALA A 194 -13.79 24.65 13.86
CA ALA A 194 -13.62 23.93 15.12
C ALA A 194 -13.98 22.44 15.00
N ASP A 195 -15.06 22.11 14.29
CA ASP A 195 -15.47 20.73 14.04
C ASP A 195 -14.50 20.03 13.09
N MET A 196 -13.97 20.73 12.07
CA MET A 196 -12.94 20.21 11.16
C MET A 196 -11.63 19.93 11.90
N HIS A 197 -11.22 20.83 12.79
CA HIS A 197 -10.03 20.64 13.62
C HIS A 197 -10.18 19.40 14.52
N PHE A 198 -11.30 19.31 15.22
CA PHE A 198 -11.59 18.18 16.10
C PHE A 198 -11.71 16.86 15.32
N LEU A 199 -12.36 16.86 14.15
CA LEU A 199 -12.42 15.72 13.22
C LEU A 199 -11.01 15.25 12.84
N THR A 200 -10.13 16.18 12.47
CA THR A 200 -8.76 15.87 12.06
C THR A 200 -7.97 15.22 13.20
N GLN A 201 -8.07 15.77 14.42
CA GLN A 201 -7.44 15.18 15.61
C GLN A 201 -7.97 13.77 15.91
N LEU A 202 -9.29 13.58 15.85
CA LEU A 202 -9.94 12.30 16.11
C LEU A 202 -9.54 11.24 15.06
N CYS A 203 -9.50 11.61 13.78
CA CYS A 203 -9.00 10.77 12.70
C CYS A 203 -7.54 10.37 12.92
N MET A 204 -6.66 11.33 13.24
CA MET A 204 -5.25 11.05 13.50
C MET A 204 -5.06 10.11 14.70
N LEU A 205 -5.84 10.29 15.77
CA LEU A 205 -5.83 9.38 16.91
C LEU A 205 -6.25 7.97 16.49
N GLU A 206 -7.37 7.81 15.77
CA GLU A 206 -7.83 6.51 15.28
C GLU A 206 -6.75 5.82 14.45
N ILE A 207 -6.10 6.54 13.53
CA ILE A 207 -5.02 6.00 12.69
C ILE A 207 -3.81 5.58 13.53
N ASN A 208 -3.39 6.39 14.50
CA ASN A 208 -2.28 6.03 15.40
C ASN A 208 -2.62 4.79 16.24
N LEU A 209 -3.88 4.63 16.65
CA LEU A 209 -4.34 3.44 17.36
C LEU A 209 -4.44 2.21 16.44
N MET A 210 -4.81 2.40 15.16
CA MET A 210 -4.72 1.35 14.14
C MET A 210 -3.27 0.87 13.99
N GLU A 211 -2.31 1.79 13.86
CA GLU A 211 -0.89 1.48 13.75
C GLU A 211 -0.37 0.69 14.94
N ARG A 212 -0.72 1.10 16.16
CA ARG A 212 -0.39 0.35 17.38
C ARG A 212 -0.97 -1.07 17.37
N ARG A 213 -2.20 -1.25 16.88
CA ARG A 213 -2.83 -2.57 16.78
C ARG A 213 -2.13 -3.46 15.76
N VAL A 214 -1.74 -2.90 14.61
CA VAL A 214 -0.98 -3.60 13.56
C VAL A 214 0.38 -4.03 14.10
N SER A 215 1.10 -3.13 14.78
CA SER A 215 2.39 -3.42 15.41
C SER A 215 2.27 -4.52 16.48
N HIS A 216 1.24 -4.45 17.33
CA HIS A 216 0.95 -5.50 18.33
C HIS A 216 0.60 -6.86 17.70
N LEU A 217 -0.06 -6.87 16.55
CA LEU A 217 -0.34 -8.10 15.82
C LEU A 217 0.94 -8.67 15.20
N ALA A 218 1.77 -7.80 14.59
CA ALA A 218 3.05 -8.17 14.00
C ALA A 218 4.01 -8.80 15.01
N SER A 219 4.09 -8.25 16.24
CA SER A 219 4.97 -8.79 17.29
C SER A 219 4.56 -10.17 17.80
N ARG A 220 3.32 -10.59 17.55
CA ARG A 220 2.78 -11.92 17.94
C ARG A 220 2.85 -12.97 16.83
N VAL A 221 3.30 -12.62 15.62
CA VAL A 221 3.44 -13.59 14.53
C VAL A 221 4.54 -14.60 14.87
N ASP A 222 4.22 -15.90 14.87
CA ASP A 222 5.23 -16.94 15.03
C ASP A 222 6.03 -17.09 13.74
N PRO A 223 7.34 -16.80 13.74
CA PRO A 223 8.15 -16.86 12.53
C PRO A 223 8.41 -18.28 12.01
N TYR A 224 8.16 -19.30 12.82
CA TYR A 224 8.31 -20.69 12.41
C TYR A 224 7.03 -21.27 11.82
N ASP A 225 5.91 -20.54 11.92
CA ASP A 225 4.66 -20.91 11.26
C ASP A 225 4.51 -20.15 9.93
N GLY A 226 5.06 -20.75 8.86
CA GLY A 226 4.94 -20.23 7.50
C GLY A 226 3.48 -20.05 7.02
N ARG A 227 2.51 -20.77 7.61
CA ARG A 227 1.08 -20.58 7.30
C ARG A 227 0.53 -19.34 7.99
N SER A 228 0.86 -19.10 9.26
CA SER A 228 0.46 -17.88 9.96
C SER A 228 1.08 -16.63 9.33
N ILE A 229 2.36 -16.70 8.94
CA ILE A 229 3.04 -15.64 8.20
C ILE A 229 2.34 -15.37 6.87
N SER A 230 2.14 -16.39 6.03
CA SER A 230 1.55 -16.18 4.71
C SER A 230 0.12 -15.63 4.75
N ARG A 231 -0.64 -15.88 5.83
CA ARG A 231 -1.98 -15.34 6.04
C ARG A 231 -2.01 -13.94 6.68
N LEU A 232 -1.22 -13.71 7.72
CA LEU A 232 -1.24 -12.45 8.46
C LEU A 232 -0.50 -11.33 7.74
N MET A 233 0.50 -11.67 6.92
CA MET A 233 1.34 -10.66 6.28
C MET A 233 0.67 -9.82 5.19
N PRO A 234 -0.15 -10.40 4.29
CA PRO A 234 -0.96 -9.59 3.39
C PRO A 234 -1.84 -8.59 4.16
N VAL A 235 -2.43 -9.04 5.28
CA VAL A 235 -3.27 -8.20 6.14
C VAL A 235 -2.46 -7.09 6.81
N LEU A 236 -1.29 -7.39 7.38
CA LEU A 236 -0.42 -6.38 8.00
C LEU A 236 0.11 -5.35 6.99
N SER A 237 0.53 -5.82 5.81
CA SER A 237 0.98 -4.95 4.72
C SER A 237 -0.13 -4.05 4.21
N PHE A 238 -1.37 -4.56 4.13
CA PHE A 238 -2.53 -3.77 3.76
C PHE A 238 -2.80 -2.67 4.77
N TYR A 239 -2.89 -3.02 6.06
CA TYR A 239 -3.18 -2.02 7.08
C TYR A 239 -2.11 -0.94 7.17
N ASP A 240 -0.84 -1.27 6.95
CA ASP A 240 0.23 -0.26 6.89
C ASP A 240 0.09 0.67 5.68
N GLN A 241 -0.22 0.10 4.51
CA GLN A 241 -0.51 0.90 3.32
C GLN A 241 -1.70 1.84 3.56
N ASP A 242 -2.77 1.30 4.13
CA ASP A 242 -3.95 2.05 4.51
C ASP A 242 -3.61 3.13 5.55
N ILE A 243 -2.86 2.83 6.61
CA ILE A 243 -2.47 3.80 7.65
C ILE A 243 -1.73 5.00 7.05
N GLU A 244 -0.74 4.78 6.19
CA GLU A 244 -0.01 5.90 5.59
C GLU A 244 -0.90 6.72 4.65
N HIS A 245 -1.75 6.04 3.88
CA HIS A 245 -2.73 6.70 3.02
C HIS A 245 -3.72 7.54 3.84
N LEU A 246 -4.26 6.97 4.92
CA LEU A 246 -5.15 7.64 5.86
C LEU A 246 -4.47 8.86 6.48
N LYS A 247 -3.19 8.77 6.91
CA LYS A 247 -2.42 9.92 7.42
C LYS A 247 -2.32 11.04 6.39
N ASN A 248 -1.99 10.70 5.15
CA ASN A 248 -1.84 11.67 4.06
C ASN A 248 -3.16 12.39 3.73
N VAL A 249 -4.27 11.66 3.72
CA VAL A 249 -5.59 12.22 3.45
C VAL A 249 -6.09 13.05 4.63
N VAL A 250 -5.94 12.55 5.86
CA VAL A 250 -6.37 13.25 7.07
C VAL A 250 -5.56 14.52 7.29
N ALA A 251 -4.25 14.52 7.04
CA ALA A 251 -3.43 15.73 7.09
C ALA A 251 -3.88 16.81 6.09
N ARG A 252 -4.61 16.41 5.04
CA ARG A 252 -5.14 17.30 4.01
C ARG A 252 -6.61 17.65 4.21
N LEU A 253 -7.33 17.06 5.17
CA LEU A 253 -8.76 17.33 5.42
C LEU A 253 -9.07 18.84 5.53
N SER A 254 -8.17 19.60 6.14
CA SER A 254 -8.31 21.05 6.31
C SER A 254 -8.05 21.89 5.06
N THR A 255 -7.51 21.29 3.98
CA THR A 255 -7.00 22.01 2.79
C THR A 255 -7.54 21.48 1.46
N TYR A 256 -8.22 20.33 1.44
CA TYR A 256 -8.53 19.60 0.20
C TYR A 256 -9.93 19.93 -0.35
N LYS A 257 -10.00 20.28 -1.65
CA LYS A 257 -11.27 20.70 -2.32
C LYS A 257 -11.99 19.65 -3.16
N PRO A 258 -11.37 18.59 -3.73
CA PRO A 258 -12.15 17.43 -4.18
C PRO A 258 -12.10 16.36 -3.08
N PHE A 259 -13.00 16.46 -2.11
CA PHE A 259 -13.12 15.48 -1.03
C PHE A 259 -13.82 14.18 -1.49
N TYR A 260 -14.50 14.25 -2.64
CA TYR A 260 -15.47 13.26 -3.14
C TYR A 260 -14.93 12.42 -4.28
N ASP A 261 -14.12 13.03 -5.15
CA ASP A 261 -13.75 12.40 -6.40
C ASP A 261 -12.53 11.51 -6.20
N ARG A 262 -12.67 10.24 -6.57
CA ARG A 262 -11.52 9.38 -6.85
C ARG A 262 -10.81 9.99 -8.04
N LEU A 263 -9.64 10.57 -7.81
CA LEU A 263 -8.84 11.19 -8.86
C LEU A 263 -7.65 10.32 -9.20
N LEU A 264 -7.30 10.35 -10.48
CA LEU A 264 -6.06 9.76 -10.94
C LEU A 264 -4.90 10.54 -10.31
N THR A 265 -3.93 9.84 -9.71
CA THR A 265 -2.79 10.49 -9.05
C THR A 265 -2.02 11.38 -10.02
N MET A 266 -1.93 10.96 -11.29
CA MET A 266 -1.31 11.74 -12.36
C MET A 266 -2.04 13.04 -12.66
N GLU A 267 -3.33 13.21 -12.36
CA GLU A 267 -4.04 14.50 -12.49
C GLU A 267 -3.65 15.52 -11.40
N HIS A 268 -2.93 15.09 -10.35
CA HIS A 268 -2.27 16.01 -9.42
C HIS A 268 -0.85 16.41 -9.86
N VAL A 269 -0.25 15.61 -10.75
CA VAL A 269 1.09 15.84 -11.28
C VAL A 269 1.01 16.68 -12.53
N LEU A 270 0.13 16.27 -13.43
CA LEU A 270 -0.21 16.91 -14.68
C LEU A 270 -1.55 17.63 -14.46
N SER A 271 -1.64 18.89 -14.85
CA SER A 271 -2.93 19.59 -14.84
C SER A 271 -3.96 18.83 -15.70
N THR A 272 -5.26 18.98 -15.40
CA THR A 272 -6.34 18.38 -16.22
C THR A 272 -6.17 18.72 -17.71
N SER A 273 -5.71 19.93 -18.02
CA SER A 273 -5.45 20.36 -19.39
C SER A 273 -4.31 19.60 -20.09
N GLU A 274 -3.27 19.22 -19.34
CA GLU A 274 -2.14 18.43 -19.85
C GLU A 274 -2.55 16.98 -20.05
N MET A 275 -3.33 16.43 -19.12
CA MET A 275 -3.92 15.10 -19.27
C MET A 275 -4.83 15.01 -20.50
N ASP A 276 -5.68 16.02 -20.74
CA ASP A 276 -6.52 16.09 -21.93
C ASP A 276 -5.69 16.18 -23.22
N LYS A 277 -4.58 16.96 -23.21
CA LYS A 277 -3.65 17.05 -24.35
C LYS A 277 -2.98 15.70 -24.61
N LEU A 278 -2.49 15.04 -23.57
CA LEU A 278 -1.85 13.72 -23.63
C LEU A 278 -2.81 12.67 -24.20
N GLN A 279 -4.03 12.61 -23.67
CA GLN A 279 -5.07 11.68 -24.14
C GLN A 279 -5.44 11.94 -25.60
N LYS A 280 -5.64 13.21 -25.99
CA LYS A 280 -5.93 13.60 -27.38
C LYS A 280 -4.78 13.23 -28.32
N LEU A 281 -3.53 13.42 -27.89
CA LEU A 281 -2.35 13.05 -28.67
C LEU A 281 -2.32 11.53 -28.89
N MET A 282 -2.45 10.73 -27.84
CA MET A 282 -2.43 9.27 -27.95
C MET A 282 -3.61 8.72 -28.76
N HIS A 283 -4.78 9.38 -28.71
CA HIS A 283 -5.93 8.97 -29.52
C HIS A 283 -5.72 9.18 -31.02
N LYS A 284 -4.95 10.22 -31.40
CA LYS A 284 -4.59 10.52 -32.79
C LYS A 284 -3.45 9.62 -33.31
N GLU A 285 -2.57 9.16 -32.43
CA GLU A 285 -1.50 8.25 -32.81
C GLU A 285 -2.02 6.84 -33.14
N VAL A 286 -1.53 6.26 -34.24
CA VAL A 286 -1.92 4.91 -34.71
C VAL A 286 -1.73 3.84 -33.63
N PHE A 287 -0.71 4.01 -32.78
CA PHE A 287 -0.31 3.05 -31.76
C PHE A 287 -0.78 3.43 -30.35
N GLY A 288 -1.20 4.68 -30.10
CA GLY A 288 -1.57 5.15 -28.76
C GLY A 288 -3.03 4.87 -28.37
N HIS A 289 -3.87 4.47 -29.32
CA HIS A 289 -5.32 4.44 -29.14
C HIS A 289 -5.81 3.51 -28.01
N ALA A 290 -5.19 2.33 -27.84
CA ALA A 290 -5.55 1.40 -26.77
C ALA A 290 -5.34 2.02 -25.39
N ILE A 291 -4.17 2.63 -25.17
CA ILE A 291 -3.81 3.29 -23.90
C ILE A 291 -4.67 4.53 -23.67
N ALA A 292 -4.94 5.31 -24.70
CA ALA A 292 -5.84 6.47 -24.61
C ALA A 292 -7.25 6.08 -24.13
N ARG A 293 -7.78 4.93 -24.58
CA ARG A 293 -9.08 4.41 -24.13
C ARG A 293 -9.06 3.95 -22.68
N ILE A 294 -7.97 3.32 -22.22
CA ILE A 294 -7.81 2.93 -20.82
C ILE A 294 -7.73 4.16 -19.91
N ILE A 295 -7.00 5.19 -20.30
CA ILE A 295 -6.93 6.46 -19.54
C ILE A 295 -8.30 7.14 -19.50
N ALA A 296 -9.05 7.14 -20.61
CA ALA A 296 -10.42 7.63 -20.60
C ALA A 296 -11.28 6.85 -19.60
N ALA A 297 -11.23 5.51 -19.68
CA ALA A 297 -12.04 4.65 -18.84
C ALA A 297 -11.71 4.78 -17.35
N VAL A 298 -10.44 4.95 -16.95
CA VAL A 298 -10.08 5.18 -15.54
C VAL A 298 -10.49 6.56 -15.04
N ARG A 299 -10.54 7.58 -15.91
CA ARG A 299 -11.04 8.91 -15.54
C ARG A 299 -12.55 8.90 -15.37
N ASP A 300 -13.26 8.17 -16.23
CA ASP A 300 -14.71 8.02 -16.16
C ASP A 300 -15.15 7.11 -15.00
N ASN A 301 -14.35 6.08 -14.70
CA ASN A 301 -14.62 5.10 -13.67
C ASN A 301 -13.34 4.73 -12.88
N PRO A 302 -12.96 5.58 -11.92
CA PRO A 302 -11.72 5.40 -11.18
C PRO A 302 -11.83 4.25 -10.16
N ILE A 303 -11.02 3.21 -10.38
CA ILE A 303 -10.87 2.05 -9.51
C ILE A 303 -9.52 2.15 -8.77
N LEU A 304 -9.50 1.79 -7.49
CA LEU A 304 -8.27 1.81 -6.70
C LEU A 304 -7.21 0.88 -7.33
N ASP A 305 -5.94 1.29 -7.27
CA ASP A 305 -4.81 0.62 -7.92
C ASP A 305 -4.71 -0.88 -7.58
N ARG A 306 -4.79 -1.21 -6.29
CA ARG A 306 -4.68 -2.59 -5.79
C ARG A 306 -5.89 -3.44 -6.16
N GLU A 307 -7.06 -2.82 -6.18
CA GLU A 307 -8.30 -3.44 -6.63
C GLU A 307 -8.25 -3.74 -8.13
N LEU A 308 -7.83 -2.75 -8.93
CA LEU A 308 -7.64 -2.90 -10.37
C LEU A 308 -6.63 -4.02 -10.67
N ALA A 309 -5.50 -4.07 -9.96
CA ALA A 309 -4.50 -5.13 -10.11
C ALA A 309 -5.05 -6.51 -9.76
N PHE A 310 -5.82 -6.62 -8.65
CA PHE A 310 -6.48 -7.86 -8.26
C PHE A 310 -7.46 -8.35 -9.32
N LEU A 311 -8.39 -7.48 -9.75
CA LEU A 311 -9.42 -7.82 -10.73
C LEU A 311 -8.78 -8.20 -12.07
N THR A 312 -7.72 -7.48 -12.48
CA THR A 312 -6.96 -7.76 -13.71
C THR A 312 -6.33 -9.15 -13.66
N SER A 313 -5.64 -9.49 -12.57
CA SER A 313 -5.02 -10.80 -12.40
C SER A 313 -6.07 -11.92 -12.34
N ALA A 314 -7.18 -11.71 -11.63
CA ALA A 314 -8.23 -12.71 -11.51
C ALA A 314 -8.88 -13.02 -12.86
N VAL A 315 -9.25 -11.99 -13.63
CA VAL A 315 -9.82 -12.15 -14.98
C VAL A 315 -8.82 -12.79 -15.93
N TYR A 316 -7.56 -12.35 -15.88
CA TYR A 316 -6.50 -12.90 -16.71
C TYR A 316 -6.32 -14.41 -16.45
N GLN A 317 -6.33 -14.84 -15.18
CA GLN A 317 -6.23 -16.26 -14.85
C GLN A 317 -7.46 -17.07 -15.31
N VAL A 318 -8.67 -16.51 -15.26
CA VAL A 318 -9.87 -17.14 -15.85
C VAL A 318 -9.74 -17.22 -17.37
N ALA A 319 -9.25 -16.18 -18.03
CA ALA A 319 -9.00 -16.16 -19.47
C ALA A 319 -7.95 -17.22 -19.88
N LEU A 320 -6.92 -17.43 -19.05
CA LEU A 320 -5.95 -18.52 -19.25
C LEU A 320 -6.57 -19.90 -19.09
N LEU A 321 -7.38 -20.13 -18.05
CA LEU A 321 -8.11 -21.41 -17.88
C LEU A 321 -8.98 -21.71 -19.10
N ARG A 322 -9.67 -20.67 -19.61
CA ARG A 322 -10.46 -20.78 -20.83
C ARG A 322 -9.59 -21.09 -22.05
N HIS A 323 -8.46 -20.42 -22.22
CA HIS A 323 -7.54 -20.69 -23.31
C HIS A 323 -6.99 -22.11 -23.28
N GLU A 324 -6.63 -22.62 -22.09
CA GLU A 324 -6.15 -23.99 -21.92
C GLU A 324 -7.23 -25.02 -22.29
N ALA A 325 -8.49 -24.77 -21.94
CA ALA A 325 -9.61 -25.62 -22.30
C ALA A 325 -10.05 -25.49 -23.77
N MET A 326 -9.92 -24.29 -24.35
CA MET A 326 -10.37 -23.93 -25.69
C MET A 326 -9.29 -23.13 -26.47
N PRO A 327 -8.18 -23.76 -26.90
CA PRO A 327 -7.02 -23.03 -27.44
C PRO A 327 -7.27 -22.31 -28.78
N LYS A 328 -8.34 -22.68 -29.49
CA LYS A 328 -8.70 -22.08 -30.80
C LYS A 328 -9.50 -20.80 -30.65
N GLU A 329 -10.10 -20.57 -29.47
CA GLU A 329 -10.92 -19.40 -29.23
C GLU A 329 -10.04 -18.18 -28.91
N PRO A 330 -10.48 -16.97 -29.27
CA PRO A 330 -9.74 -15.76 -28.95
C PRO A 330 -9.64 -15.60 -27.43
N THR A 331 -8.44 -15.24 -26.96
CA THR A 331 -8.18 -14.92 -25.55
C THR A 331 -7.91 -13.42 -25.45
N PRO A 332 -8.60 -12.69 -24.55
CA PRO A 332 -8.40 -11.27 -24.42
C PRO A 332 -7.00 -10.95 -23.90
N ASP A 333 -6.38 -9.94 -24.50
CA ASP A 333 -5.11 -9.41 -24.06
C ASP A 333 -5.27 -8.57 -22.77
N LEU A 334 -4.14 -8.30 -22.11
CA LEU A 334 -4.11 -7.54 -20.85
C LEU A 334 -4.81 -6.17 -20.94
N LEU A 335 -4.63 -5.42 -22.03
CA LEU A 335 -5.21 -4.10 -22.19
C LEU A 335 -6.72 -4.19 -22.41
N SER A 336 -7.19 -5.19 -23.17
CA SER A 336 -8.62 -5.50 -23.32
C SER A 336 -9.26 -5.88 -21.98
N ILE A 337 -8.57 -6.67 -21.15
CA ILE A 337 -9.03 -7.02 -19.79
C ILE A 337 -9.15 -5.77 -18.93
N LEU A 338 -8.08 -4.96 -18.88
CA LEU A 338 -8.07 -3.69 -18.13
C LEU A 338 -9.21 -2.77 -18.54
N PHE A 339 -9.39 -2.57 -19.84
CA PHE A 339 -10.49 -1.76 -20.36
C PHE A 339 -11.85 -2.34 -20.01
N GLY A 340 -12.03 -3.66 -20.13
CA GLY A 340 -13.27 -4.34 -19.75
C GLY A 340 -13.62 -4.14 -18.28
N ILE A 341 -12.65 -4.23 -17.37
CA ILE A 341 -12.85 -3.97 -15.93
C ILE A 341 -13.27 -2.53 -15.69
N LEU A 342 -12.55 -1.58 -16.27
CA LEU A 342 -12.82 -0.15 -16.10
C LEU A 342 -14.16 0.27 -16.71
N ASP A 343 -14.62 -0.37 -17.80
CA ASP A 343 -15.93 -0.08 -18.37
C ASP A 343 -17.08 -0.70 -17.55
N THR A 344 -16.79 -1.82 -16.89
CA THR A 344 -17.78 -2.68 -16.23
C THR A 344 -18.05 -2.33 -14.76
N VAL A 345 -17.01 -2.14 -13.95
CA VAL A 345 -17.13 -2.11 -12.48
C VAL A 345 -17.50 -0.72 -11.99
N ARG A 346 -18.79 -0.36 -11.97
CA ARG A 346 -19.28 0.96 -11.53
C ARG A 346 -19.90 0.87 -10.12
N ASP A 347 -19.48 1.74 -9.21
CA ASP A 347 -20.00 1.94 -7.84
C ASP A 347 -19.79 0.81 -6.81
N GLU A 348 -20.03 -0.45 -7.17
CA GLU A 348 -19.76 -1.62 -6.32
C GLU A 348 -18.63 -2.46 -6.93
N PRO A 349 -17.68 -2.97 -6.11
CA PRO A 349 -16.52 -3.73 -6.58
C PRO A 349 -16.90 -5.17 -6.94
N ARG A 350 -18.00 -5.34 -7.69
CA ARG A 350 -18.52 -6.61 -8.17
C ARG A 350 -18.25 -6.72 -9.65
N LEU A 351 -17.35 -7.64 -9.96
CA LEU A 351 -17.01 -7.96 -11.32
C LEU A 351 -17.82 -9.17 -11.77
N HIS A 352 -18.56 -9.02 -12.87
CA HIS A 352 -19.25 -10.12 -13.52
C HIS A 352 -18.43 -10.57 -14.73
N VAL A 353 -18.13 -11.86 -14.82
CA VAL A 353 -17.35 -12.46 -15.90
C VAL A 353 -18.21 -13.53 -16.57
N ILE A 354 -18.43 -13.40 -17.88
CA ILE A 354 -19.18 -14.35 -18.69
C ILE A 354 -18.20 -15.29 -19.40
N ILE A 355 -18.48 -16.58 -19.32
CA ILE A 355 -17.79 -17.65 -20.06
C ILE A 355 -18.82 -18.70 -20.51
N GLU A 356 -18.40 -19.66 -21.33
CA GLU A 356 -19.26 -20.72 -21.84
C GLU A 356 -19.88 -21.54 -20.68
N PRO A 357 -21.21 -21.81 -20.67
CA PRO A 357 -21.87 -22.45 -19.54
C PRO A 357 -21.28 -23.82 -19.14
N GLU A 358 -20.90 -24.63 -20.12
CA GLU A 358 -20.29 -25.95 -19.85
C GLU A 358 -18.87 -25.84 -19.31
N LEU A 359 -18.13 -24.82 -19.76
CA LEU A 359 -16.82 -24.52 -19.22
C LEU A 359 -16.92 -23.97 -17.79
N ALA A 360 -17.92 -23.12 -17.51
CA ALA A 360 -18.14 -22.55 -16.19
C ALA A 360 -18.34 -23.61 -15.12
N LYS A 361 -19.17 -24.63 -15.38
CA LYS A 361 -19.34 -25.79 -14.49
C LYS A 361 -18.00 -26.48 -14.19
N THR A 362 -17.13 -26.59 -15.19
CA THR A 362 -15.83 -27.27 -15.08
C THR A 362 -14.80 -26.43 -14.34
N LEU A 363 -14.79 -25.10 -14.55
CA LEU A 363 -13.83 -24.19 -13.94
C LEU A 363 -14.24 -23.77 -12.52
N TYR A 364 -15.52 -23.81 -12.18
CA TYR A 364 -16.03 -23.34 -10.89
C TYR A 364 -15.31 -23.93 -9.67
N PRO A 365 -15.01 -25.25 -9.60
CA PRO A 365 -14.28 -25.82 -8.47
C PRO A 365 -12.90 -25.21 -8.24
N VAL A 366 -12.26 -24.67 -9.29
CA VAL A 366 -10.96 -24.01 -9.21
C VAL A 366 -11.12 -22.54 -8.83
N VAL A 367 -12.04 -21.82 -9.48
CA VAL A 367 -12.19 -20.38 -9.29
C VAL A 367 -12.97 -20.01 -8.01
N GLN A 368 -13.73 -20.94 -7.41
CA GLN A 368 -14.37 -20.71 -6.12
C GLN A 368 -13.34 -20.46 -5.00
N ASP A 369 -12.18 -21.12 -5.07
CA ASP A 369 -11.08 -20.93 -4.11
C ASP A 369 -10.43 -19.54 -4.25
N TRP A 370 -10.65 -18.89 -5.38
CA TRP A 370 -10.22 -17.52 -5.68
C TRP A 370 -11.26 -16.49 -5.28
N GLY A 371 -12.46 -16.94 -4.91
CA GLY A 371 -13.54 -16.07 -4.49
C GLY A 371 -14.68 -15.86 -5.43
N PHE A 372 -14.66 -16.52 -6.59
CA PHE A 372 -15.76 -16.41 -7.54
C PHE A 372 -16.99 -17.14 -7.02
N VAL A 373 -18.16 -16.54 -7.23
CA VAL A 373 -19.47 -17.12 -6.94
C VAL A 373 -20.21 -17.33 -8.26
N HIS A 374 -20.90 -18.45 -8.41
CA HIS A 374 -21.82 -18.64 -9.53
C HIS A 374 -23.09 -17.82 -9.30
N LEU A 375 -23.37 -16.85 -10.19
CA LEU A 375 -24.65 -16.14 -10.19
C LEU A 375 -25.65 -16.83 -11.12
N LEU A 376 -25.19 -17.18 -12.32
CA LEU A 376 -25.91 -17.90 -13.37
C LEU A 376 -24.99 -18.97 -13.97
N PRO A 377 -25.50 -19.94 -14.76
CA PRO A 377 -24.71 -21.04 -15.30
C PRO A 377 -23.47 -20.61 -16.10
N ASP A 378 -23.45 -19.41 -16.64
CA ASP A 378 -22.43 -18.81 -17.50
C ASP A 378 -21.76 -17.57 -16.87
N ILE A 379 -22.20 -17.13 -15.68
CA ILE A 379 -21.73 -15.91 -15.04
C ILE A 379 -21.06 -16.20 -13.71
N PHE A 380 -19.78 -15.87 -13.64
CA PHE A 380 -19.04 -15.77 -12.39
C PHE A 380 -19.08 -14.34 -11.85
N VAL A 381 -19.16 -14.22 -10.53
CA VAL A 381 -19.11 -12.95 -9.83
C VAL A 381 -17.95 -12.95 -8.86
N LEU A 382 -17.07 -11.96 -8.98
CA LEU A 382 -15.97 -11.73 -8.07
C LEU A 382 -16.19 -10.42 -7.34
N THR A 383 -15.99 -10.43 -6.02
CA THR A 383 -15.90 -9.20 -5.24
C THR A 383 -14.46 -9.05 -4.77
N TYR A 384 -13.90 -7.85 -4.89
CA TYR A 384 -12.59 -7.57 -4.32
C TYR A 384 -12.56 -7.90 -2.83
N ARG A 385 -11.61 -8.75 -2.42
CA ARG A 385 -11.34 -9.05 -1.02
C ARG A 385 -9.86 -8.96 -0.73
N GLU A 386 -9.52 -8.14 0.24
CA GLU A 386 -8.13 -7.87 0.60
C GLU A 386 -7.38 -9.14 1.05
N GLU A 387 -8.07 -10.03 1.76
CA GLU A 387 -7.51 -11.31 2.21
C GLU A 387 -7.01 -12.21 1.07
N TRP A 388 -7.50 -11.98 -0.16
CA TRP A 388 -7.07 -12.70 -1.36
C TRP A 388 -6.11 -11.90 -2.22
N ALA A 389 -5.97 -10.59 -2.00
CA ALA A 389 -5.11 -9.71 -2.80
C ALA A 389 -3.67 -10.24 -2.92
N GLY A 390 -3.13 -10.85 -1.86
CA GLY A 390 -1.78 -11.43 -1.87
C GLY A 390 -1.55 -12.57 -2.89
N ASN A 391 -2.61 -13.19 -3.41
CA ASN A 391 -2.52 -14.24 -4.44
C ASN A 391 -2.56 -13.69 -5.86
N PHE A 392 -3.03 -12.44 -6.04
CA PHE A 392 -3.33 -11.83 -7.34
C PHE A 392 -2.52 -10.57 -7.60
N VAL A 393 -1.97 -9.94 -6.56
CA VAL A 393 -1.20 -8.69 -6.65
C VAL A 393 0.22 -8.96 -6.17
N LEU A 394 1.18 -8.60 -7.01
CA LEU A 394 2.61 -8.70 -6.71
C LEU A 394 3.01 -7.65 -5.65
N PRO A 395 4.14 -7.85 -4.94
CA PRO A 395 4.61 -6.90 -3.93
C PRO A 395 4.83 -5.48 -4.46
N ASP A 396 5.14 -5.36 -5.74
CA ASP A 396 5.33 -4.09 -6.44
C ASP A 396 4.02 -3.45 -6.91
N GLY A 397 2.86 -3.95 -6.46
CA GLY A 397 1.53 -3.40 -6.75
C GLY A 397 0.97 -3.76 -8.13
N THR A 398 1.71 -4.51 -8.95
CA THR A 398 1.25 -4.94 -10.28
C THR A 398 0.43 -6.24 -10.22
N PRO A 399 -0.42 -6.54 -11.22
CA PRO A 399 -1.13 -7.81 -11.27
C PRO A 399 -0.17 -8.99 -11.43
N SER A 400 -0.49 -10.11 -10.80
CA SER A 400 0.19 -11.39 -11.05
C SER A 400 -0.34 -11.99 -12.36
N LEU A 401 0.53 -12.08 -13.37
CA LEU A 401 0.20 -12.62 -14.69
C LEU A 401 0.99 -13.92 -14.92
N PRO A 402 0.54 -15.06 -14.34
CA PRO A 402 1.27 -16.31 -14.49
C PRO A 402 1.25 -16.82 -15.93
N ALA A 403 2.26 -17.59 -16.32
CA ALA A 403 2.32 -18.21 -17.65
C ALA A 403 1.34 -19.38 -17.83
N ARG A 404 0.81 -19.93 -16.73
CA ARG A 404 -0.19 -21.00 -16.70
C ARG A 404 -1.24 -20.71 -15.65
N ALA A 405 -2.47 -21.13 -15.90
CA ALA A 405 -3.53 -20.94 -14.93
C ALA A 405 -3.26 -21.68 -13.61
N GLY A 406 -3.63 -21.07 -12.49
CA GLY A 406 -3.46 -21.66 -11.15
C GLY A 406 -2.01 -21.73 -10.65
N ALA A 407 -1.01 -21.30 -11.43
CA ALA A 407 0.33 -21.10 -10.94
C ALA A 407 0.33 -19.93 -9.95
N ARG A 408 0.26 -20.25 -8.65
CA ARG A 408 0.29 -19.25 -7.59
C ARG A 408 1.64 -18.53 -7.61
N PRO A 409 1.68 -17.20 -7.46
CA PRO A 409 2.95 -16.53 -7.18
C PRO A 409 3.58 -17.20 -5.97
N GLU A 410 4.88 -17.54 -6.06
CA GLU A 410 5.57 -18.22 -4.96
C GLU A 410 5.38 -17.38 -3.68
N ALA A 411 4.62 -17.93 -2.74
CA ALA A 411 4.50 -17.35 -1.42
C ALA A 411 5.91 -17.17 -0.86
N PRO A 412 6.24 -16.06 -0.18
CA PRO A 412 7.58 -15.85 0.35
C PRO A 412 7.97 -17.08 1.18
N THR A 413 8.95 -17.82 0.69
CA THR A 413 9.29 -19.14 1.22
C THR A 413 10.04 -19.01 2.54
N THR A 414 10.54 -17.81 2.87
CA THR A 414 11.32 -17.53 4.08
C THR A 414 10.97 -16.18 4.73
N VAL A 415 11.16 -16.10 6.06
CA VAL A 415 11.02 -14.88 6.87
C VAL A 415 11.91 -13.73 6.34
N ARG A 416 13.07 -14.07 5.76
CA ARG A 416 13.98 -13.08 5.18
C ARG A 416 13.39 -12.37 3.97
N GLN A 417 12.85 -13.13 3.01
CA GLN A 417 12.19 -12.56 1.82
C GLN A 417 10.98 -11.71 2.21
N LEU A 418 10.26 -12.13 3.25
CA LEU A 418 9.16 -11.36 3.80
C LEU A 418 9.62 -10.00 4.33
N ILE A 419 10.66 -9.98 5.16
CA ILE A 419 11.18 -8.74 5.73
C ILE A 419 11.73 -7.83 4.63
N GLN A 420 12.40 -8.38 3.61
CA GLN A 420 12.88 -7.62 2.45
C GLN A 420 11.76 -6.85 1.75
N ARG A 421 10.61 -7.51 1.51
CA ARG A 421 9.42 -6.87 0.90
C ARG A 421 8.82 -5.77 1.78
N GLN A 422 9.13 -5.76 3.07
CA GLN A 422 8.55 -4.85 4.06
C GLN A 422 9.58 -3.88 4.67
N LEU A 423 10.74 -3.67 4.02
CA LEU A 423 11.79 -2.77 4.52
C LEU A 423 11.36 -1.29 4.62
N GLY A 424 10.29 -0.92 3.91
CA GLY A 424 9.67 0.40 3.99
C GLY A 424 8.55 0.52 5.02
N ASN A 425 8.19 -0.56 5.71
CA ASN A 425 7.07 -0.61 6.65
C ASN A 425 7.57 -0.51 8.09
N ASP A 426 7.61 0.71 8.63
CA ASP A 426 8.16 1.00 9.95
C ASP A 426 7.44 0.27 11.07
N ALA A 427 6.10 0.21 11.03
CA ALA A 427 5.31 -0.42 12.07
C ALA A 427 5.54 -1.94 12.12
N PHE A 428 5.65 -2.58 10.95
CA PHE A 428 6.03 -3.98 10.83
C PHE A 428 7.44 -4.21 11.33
N LEU A 429 8.43 -3.43 10.87
CA LEU A 429 9.82 -3.60 11.29
C LEU A 429 9.96 -3.43 12.79
N VAL A 430 9.34 -2.42 13.40
CA VAL A 430 9.34 -2.24 14.85
C VAL A 430 8.73 -3.45 15.56
N GLY A 431 7.59 -3.97 15.09
CA GLY A 431 6.96 -5.16 15.67
C GLY A 431 7.81 -6.43 15.52
N ILE A 432 8.50 -6.60 14.40
CA ILE A 432 9.43 -7.72 14.16
C ILE A 432 10.65 -7.62 15.06
N LEU A 433 11.16 -6.42 15.30
CA LEU A 433 12.29 -6.18 16.20
C LEU A 433 11.95 -6.45 17.68
N GLU A 434 10.67 -6.55 18.03
CA GLU A 434 10.22 -6.99 19.37
C GLU A 434 10.16 -8.52 19.51
N ASN A 435 10.19 -9.25 18.39
CA ASN A 435 10.14 -10.71 18.38
C ASN A 435 11.55 -11.32 18.47
N SER A 436 11.92 -11.75 19.68
CA SER A 436 13.25 -12.30 19.96
C SER A 436 13.63 -13.52 19.11
N ARG A 437 12.63 -14.30 18.65
CA ARG A 437 12.84 -15.46 17.78
C ARG A 437 13.30 -15.03 16.38
N ILE A 438 12.77 -13.92 15.87
CA ILE A 438 13.12 -13.38 14.55
C ILE A 438 14.45 -12.65 14.63
N THR A 439 14.64 -11.83 15.66
CA THR A 439 15.88 -11.06 15.83
C THR A 439 17.08 -11.94 16.19
N GLY A 440 16.83 -13.18 16.64
CA GLY A 440 17.84 -14.20 16.85
C GLY A 440 18.29 -14.91 15.56
N MET A 441 17.57 -14.73 14.44
CA MET A 441 17.95 -15.32 13.15
C MET A 441 19.13 -14.54 12.53
N PRO A 442 20.25 -15.20 12.21
CA PRO A 442 21.42 -14.54 11.61
C PRO A 442 21.07 -13.78 10.33
N GLY A 443 21.54 -12.54 10.24
CA GLY A 443 21.40 -11.71 9.03
C GLY A 443 20.08 -10.94 8.91
N ILE A 444 19.08 -11.16 9.77
CA ILE A 444 17.82 -10.41 9.74
C ILE A 444 17.99 -8.97 10.21
N VAL A 445 18.40 -8.75 11.47
CA VAL A 445 18.62 -7.40 12.00
C VAL A 445 19.73 -6.66 11.23
N PRO A 446 20.86 -7.29 10.84
CA PRO A 446 21.84 -6.69 9.94
C PRO A 446 21.24 -6.15 8.63
N MET A 447 20.40 -6.94 7.97
CA MET A 447 19.73 -6.52 6.72
C MET A 447 18.80 -5.33 6.95
N ILE A 448 17.99 -5.37 8.00
CA ILE A 448 17.10 -4.25 8.37
C ILE A 448 17.93 -2.99 8.65
N ALA A 449 18.96 -3.10 9.50
CA ALA A 449 19.82 -1.99 9.88
C ALA A 449 20.57 -1.37 8.70
N MET A 450 20.92 -2.15 7.68
CA MET A 450 21.61 -1.66 6.49
C MET A 450 20.67 -1.03 5.46
N GLN A 451 19.49 -1.63 5.25
CA GLN A 451 18.62 -1.29 4.13
C GLN A 451 17.45 -0.37 4.51
N THR A 452 17.08 -0.29 5.79
CA THR A 452 16.01 0.62 6.22
C THR A 452 16.44 2.08 6.06
N ARG A 453 15.47 2.91 5.69
CA ARG A 453 15.59 4.38 5.66
C ARG A 453 14.87 5.06 6.82
N SER A 454 14.30 4.28 7.74
CA SER A 454 13.54 4.81 8.85
C SER A 454 14.41 5.11 10.05
N VAL A 455 14.43 6.39 10.45
CA VAL A 455 15.09 6.82 11.69
C VAL A 455 14.45 6.14 12.89
N ARG A 456 13.13 5.94 12.89
CA ARG A 456 12.40 5.29 13.99
C ARG A 456 12.83 3.85 14.19
N VAL A 457 12.97 3.09 13.09
CA VAL A 457 13.44 1.70 13.14
C VAL A 457 14.89 1.63 13.62
N LEU A 458 15.77 2.50 13.09
CA LEU A 458 17.18 2.55 13.50
C LEU A 458 17.31 2.94 14.98
N ASP A 459 16.50 3.87 15.46
CA ASP A 459 16.51 4.29 16.86
C ASP A 459 16.02 3.17 17.80
N LYS A 460 15.00 2.39 17.41
CA LYS A 460 14.60 1.18 18.16
C LYS A 460 15.76 0.17 18.26
N ILE A 461 16.51 -0.03 17.18
CA ILE A 461 17.68 -0.92 17.18
C ILE A 461 18.77 -0.39 18.13
N LEU A 462 19.10 0.90 18.03
CA LEU A 462 20.13 1.55 18.86
C LEU A 462 19.78 1.50 20.36
N ASN A 463 18.51 1.62 20.71
CA ASN A 463 18.06 1.61 22.10
C ASN A 463 17.88 0.19 22.67
N SER A 464 18.01 -0.86 21.84
CA SER A 464 17.79 -2.25 22.25
C SER A 464 19.09 -3.05 22.24
N ARG A 465 19.71 -3.23 23.40
CA ARG A 465 21.01 -3.90 23.53
C ARG A 465 21.05 -5.32 22.95
N SER A 466 19.94 -6.06 23.00
CA SER A 466 19.79 -7.40 22.41
C SER A 466 19.91 -7.40 20.88
N LEU A 467 19.63 -6.26 20.23
CA LEU A 467 19.71 -6.10 18.77
C LEU A 467 21.08 -5.63 18.29
N LEU A 468 21.94 -5.20 19.21
CA LEU A 468 23.31 -4.73 18.94
C LEU A 468 24.39 -5.76 19.31
N THR A 469 24.01 -6.85 19.97
CA THR A 469 24.94 -7.83 20.55
C THR A 469 24.52 -9.26 20.27
N GLY A 470 25.47 -10.19 20.41
CA GLY A 470 25.25 -11.63 20.20
C GLY A 470 25.65 -12.13 18.80
N PRO A 471 25.69 -13.46 18.60
CA PRO A 471 26.21 -14.06 17.36
C PRO A 471 25.46 -13.64 16.10
N ALA A 472 24.14 -13.53 16.17
CA ALA A 472 23.28 -13.17 15.03
C ALA A 472 23.40 -11.68 14.62
N ASN A 473 23.75 -10.81 15.58
CA ASN A 473 23.64 -9.35 15.45
C ASN A 473 24.98 -8.61 15.59
N LYS A 474 26.12 -9.34 15.58
CA LYS A 474 27.46 -8.78 15.76
C LYS A 474 27.81 -7.67 14.76
N GLU A 475 27.27 -7.72 13.55
CA GLU A 475 27.55 -6.72 12.52
C GLU A 475 26.65 -5.47 12.59
N VAL A 476 25.54 -5.53 13.35
CA VAL A 476 24.54 -4.45 13.37
C VAL A 476 25.14 -3.08 13.73
N PRO A 477 25.98 -2.93 14.78
CA PRO A 477 26.57 -1.64 15.12
C PRO A 477 27.37 -1.01 13.97
N ARG A 478 28.15 -1.84 13.25
CA ARG A 478 28.93 -1.41 12.09
C ARG A 478 28.01 -0.92 10.96
N LEU A 479 26.96 -1.70 10.67
CA LEU A 479 26.04 -1.42 9.57
C LEU A 479 25.22 -0.15 9.80
N ILE A 480 24.84 0.15 11.05
CA ILE A 480 24.15 1.41 11.38
C ILE A 480 25.04 2.62 11.13
N LEU A 481 26.35 2.54 11.42
CA LEU A 481 27.28 3.65 11.16
C LEU A 481 27.51 3.89 9.67
N THR A 482 27.39 2.86 8.83
CA THR A 482 27.49 2.95 7.37
C THR A 482 26.14 3.21 6.69
N ASN A 483 25.03 3.22 7.44
CA ASN A 483 23.71 3.48 6.85
C ASN A 483 23.62 4.95 6.39
N PRO A 484 23.13 5.21 5.15
CA PRO A 484 23.03 6.57 4.61
C PRO A 484 21.97 7.45 5.28
N THR A 485 21.08 6.87 6.09
CA THR A 485 19.99 7.57 6.80
C THR A 485 20.55 8.52 7.85
N ARG A 486 19.99 9.72 7.93
CA ARG A 486 20.43 10.80 8.83
C ARG A 486 19.97 10.58 10.29
N VAL A 487 20.45 9.50 10.91
CA VAL A 487 20.28 9.29 12.36
C VAL A 487 21.08 10.35 13.13
N PRO A 488 20.50 10.98 14.18
CA PRO A 488 21.21 11.95 15.02
C PRO A 488 22.48 11.37 15.63
N ILE A 489 23.57 12.16 15.62
CA ILE A 489 24.88 11.72 16.15
C ILE A 489 24.80 11.32 17.62
N GLN A 490 23.92 11.98 18.39
CA GLN A 490 23.72 11.69 19.82
C GLN A 490 23.27 10.24 20.05
N SER A 491 22.36 9.72 19.23
CA SER A 491 21.93 8.32 19.29
C SER A 491 23.07 7.36 18.90
N LEU A 492 23.90 7.74 17.92
CA LEU A 492 25.00 6.91 17.42
C LEU A 492 26.21 6.83 18.37
N LYS A 493 26.45 7.82 19.23
CA LYS A 493 27.56 7.80 20.21
C LYS A 493 27.54 6.55 21.08
N SER A 494 26.35 6.02 21.39
CA SER A 494 26.17 4.81 22.19
C SER A 494 26.84 3.56 21.58
N VAL A 495 26.92 3.49 20.24
CA VAL A 495 27.47 2.34 19.50
C VAL A 495 28.90 2.57 18.99
N ILE A 496 29.40 3.81 19.01
CA ILE A 496 30.81 4.14 18.74
C ILE A 496 31.63 3.78 19.99
N ASN A 497 31.80 2.47 20.21
CA ASN A 497 32.52 1.94 21.36
C ASN A 497 33.18 0.60 21.01
N VAL A 498 34.38 0.34 21.55
CA VAL A 498 35.12 -0.93 21.36
C VAL A 498 34.36 -2.17 21.84
N ARG A 499 33.36 -1.99 22.72
CA ARG A 499 32.43 -3.05 23.15
C ARG A 499 31.57 -3.61 22.01
N TYR A 500 31.22 -2.76 21.03
CA TYR A 500 30.31 -3.12 19.95
C TYR A 500 31.02 -3.30 18.61
N ILE A 501 32.10 -2.55 18.37
CA ILE A 501 32.86 -2.56 17.11
C ILE A 501 34.34 -2.72 17.44
N SER A 502 35.06 -3.59 16.73
CA SER A 502 36.49 -3.79 17.01
C SER A 502 37.29 -2.51 16.80
N ARG A 503 38.39 -2.33 17.56
CA ARG A 503 39.30 -1.19 17.40
C ARG A 503 39.82 -1.04 15.96
N VAL A 504 40.07 -2.18 15.29
CA VAL A 504 40.54 -2.21 13.90
C VAL A 504 39.45 -1.70 12.94
N ASP A 505 38.20 -2.08 13.17
CA ASP A 505 37.09 -1.62 12.33
C ASP A 505 36.77 -0.14 12.57
N LEU A 506 36.81 0.33 13.82
CA LEU A 506 36.69 1.77 14.11
C LEU A 506 37.80 2.59 13.44
N ASP A 507 39.04 2.11 13.45
CA ASP A 507 40.15 2.77 12.76
C ASP A 507 39.95 2.81 11.23
N ARG A 508 39.38 1.74 10.64
CA ARG A 508 39.00 1.70 9.21
C ARG A 508 37.86 2.68 8.89
N LEU A 509 36.82 2.74 9.73
CA LEU A 509 35.67 3.64 9.56
C LEU A 509 36.03 5.11 9.78
N ALA A 510 37.09 5.40 10.55
CA ALA A 510 37.60 6.76 10.74
C ALA A 510 38.30 7.34 9.49
N LYS A 511 38.67 6.49 8.52
CA LYS A 511 39.42 6.93 7.33
C LYS A 511 38.54 7.74 6.37
N PRO A 512 39.12 8.72 5.65
CA PRO A 512 38.39 9.53 4.66
C PRO A 512 37.74 8.72 3.53
N THR A 513 38.30 7.55 3.21
CA THR A 513 37.87 6.64 2.14
C THR A 513 36.71 5.71 2.54
N SER A 514 36.14 5.87 3.74
CA SER A 514 35.03 5.05 4.21
C SER A 514 33.68 5.58 3.73
N ASP A 515 32.71 4.68 3.56
CA ASP A 515 31.31 5.01 3.21
C ASP A 515 30.52 5.65 4.37
N VAL A 516 31.20 5.97 5.48
CA VAL A 516 30.59 6.59 6.67
C VAL A 516 30.44 8.09 6.48
N ARG A 517 29.30 8.63 6.95
CA ARG A 517 29.00 10.06 6.91
C ARG A 517 30.08 10.91 7.61
N PRO A 518 30.45 12.08 7.09
CA PRO A 518 31.56 12.90 7.62
C PRO A 518 31.43 13.23 9.11
N GLU A 519 30.22 13.55 9.58
CA GLU A 519 29.94 13.87 10.98
C GLU A 519 30.15 12.67 11.91
N VAL A 520 29.78 11.46 11.46
CA VAL A 520 29.97 10.21 12.21
C VAL A 520 31.47 9.86 12.25
N ARG A 521 32.17 10.04 11.13
CA ARG A 521 33.62 9.83 11.02
C ARG A 521 34.39 10.74 11.99
N GLY A 522 34.01 12.01 12.10
CA GLY A 522 34.61 12.95 13.05
C GLY A 522 34.45 12.51 14.50
N GLU A 523 33.28 11.97 14.85
CA GLU A 523 33.03 11.42 16.19
C GLU A 523 33.86 10.15 16.46
N ILE A 524 33.93 9.21 15.50
CA ILE A 524 34.77 8.01 15.61
C ILE A 524 36.25 8.39 15.79
N ALA A 525 36.75 9.35 15.01
CA ALA A 525 38.13 9.82 15.13
C ALA A 525 38.41 10.49 16.48
N SER A 526 37.41 11.15 17.07
CA SER A 526 37.51 11.77 18.39
C SER A 526 37.56 10.70 19.50
N TYR A 527 36.68 9.69 19.40
CA TYR A 527 36.69 8.54 20.30
C TYR A 527 38.00 7.74 20.23
N MET A 528 38.52 7.49 19.02
CA MET A 528 39.79 6.78 18.83
C MET A 528 41.00 7.55 19.36
N ARG A 529 40.96 8.89 19.35
CA ARG A 529 41.99 9.72 20.01
C ARG A 529 41.94 9.57 21.53
N LEU A 530 40.73 9.62 22.10
CA LEU A 530 40.52 9.44 23.53
C LEU A 530 41.02 8.07 24.02
N LEU A 531 40.74 6.99 23.26
CA LEU A 531 41.23 5.64 23.54
C LEU A 531 42.75 5.45 23.41
N ARG A 532 43.45 6.35 22.72
CA ARG A 532 44.92 6.32 22.60
C ARG A 532 45.60 7.13 23.71
N SER A 533 44.87 8.05 24.34
CA SER A 533 45.35 8.87 25.46
C SER A 533 45.14 8.24 26.83
N THR A 534 44.22 7.29 26.94
CA THR A 534 44.05 6.36 28.07
C THR A 534 44.81 5.07 27.80
#